data_AF-A0A8J7RFH5-F1
#
_entry.id   AF-A0A8J7RFH5-F1
#
_cell.length_a   1.000
_cell.length_b   1.000
_cell.length_c   1.000
_cell.angle_alpha   90.00
_cell.angle_beta   90.00
_cell.angle_gamma   90.00
#
_symmetry.space_group_name_H-M   'P 1'
#
loop_
_entity.id
_entity.type
_entity.pdbx_description
1 polymer ?
#
loop_
_entity_poly.entity_id
_entity_poly.type
_entity_poly.pdbx_seq_one_letter_code
_entity_poly.pdbx_strand_id
1 'polypeptide(L)'
;MKTFDKKKVETIRDNAVRLGADDLVAMCEEDLAARAPVARARSSSSSSSTRRVSAGGSASRTGDVVGGYHFVCEKDHGVIDLGDGRFWSGTWTVSDADVDKSLDAGAYLALHETRSQPSYRQGKIVGYRKAPGDDEGVEFLVESQPKARAWVGAGSGDKGYKWVRQ
;
A
#
# COMPACT_ATOMS: atom_id res chain seq x y z
N MET A 1 25.04 20.43 17.88
CA MET A 1 23.66 20.18 17.42
C MET A 1 23.47 18.67 17.29
N LYS A 2 22.44 18.10 17.92
CA LYS A 2 22.15 16.65 17.84
C LYS A 2 21.66 16.33 16.43
N THR A 3 22.38 15.47 15.71
CA THR A 3 21.96 14.99 14.39
C THR A 3 20.79 14.04 14.57
N PHE A 4 19.57 14.52 14.30
CA PHE A 4 18.40 13.66 14.33
C PHE A 4 18.35 12.80 13.05
N ASP A 5 17.98 11.54 13.22
CA ASP A 5 17.70 10.60 12.13
C ASP A 5 16.54 11.15 11.28
N LYS A 6 16.55 10.93 9.96
CA LYS A 6 15.52 11.45 9.03
C LYS A 6 14.09 11.18 9.51
N LYS A 7 13.84 9.95 9.99
CA LYS A 7 12.54 9.52 10.54
C LYS A 7 12.12 10.33 11.78
N LYS A 8 13.08 10.74 12.62
CA LYS A 8 12.81 11.58 13.79
C LYS A 8 12.47 13.00 13.39
N VAL A 9 13.15 13.56 12.38
CA VAL A 9 12.84 14.90 11.85
C VAL A 9 11.44 14.93 11.22
N GLU A 10 11.05 13.89 10.49
CA GLU A 10 9.69 13.74 9.95
C GLU A 10 8.64 13.66 11.07
N THR A 11 8.91 12.89 12.13
CA THR A 11 8.00 12.79 13.29
C THR A 11 7.86 14.12 14.05
N ILE A 12 8.95 14.87 14.18
CA ILE A 12 8.94 16.19 14.84
C ILE A 12 8.13 17.19 13.99
N ARG A 13 8.31 17.18 12.67
CA ARG A 13 7.53 18.01 11.74
C ARG A 13 6.03 17.72 11.86
N ASP A 14 5.63 16.45 11.81
CA ASP A 14 4.21 16.09 11.86
C ASP A 14 3.56 16.49 13.19
N ASN A 15 4.31 16.43 14.29
CA ASN A 15 3.87 16.96 15.59
C ASN A 15 3.82 18.49 15.61
N ALA A 16 4.78 19.19 15.01
CA ALA A 16 4.79 20.65 14.92
C ALA A 16 3.62 21.19 14.09
N VAL A 17 3.29 20.53 12.98
CA VAL A 17 2.08 20.83 12.16
C VAL A 17 0.81 20.67 12.98
N ARG A 18 0.69 19.58 13.74
CA ARG A 18 -0.48 19.33 14.60
C ARG A 18 -0.64 20.38 15.71
N LEU A 19 0.46 20.97 16.16
CA LEU A 19 0.49 21.98 17.22
C LEU A 19 0.46 23.42 16.68
N GLY A 20 0.41 23.62 15.35
CA GLY A 20 0.44 24.95 14.73
C GLY A 20 1.75 25.72 15.00
N ALA A 21 2.86 25.00 15.18
CA ALA A 21 4.17 25.58 15.45
C ALA A 21 4.95 25.80 14.15
N ASP A 22 4.54 26.81 13.37
CA ASP A 22 5.02 27.07 12.01
C ASP A 22 6.54 27.26 11.92
N ASP A 23 7.16 27.89 12.93
CA ASP A 23 8.61 28.10 13.00
C ASP A 23 9.40 26.78 13.08
N LEU A 24 8.84 25.76 13.75
CA LEU A 24 9.47 24.44 13.88
C LEU A 24 9.27 23.60 12.62
N VAL A 25 8.16 23.81 11.91
CA VAL A 25 7.91 23.17 10.60
C VAL A 25 8.92 23.66 9.57
N ALA A 26 9.12 24.97 9.48
CA ALA A 26 10.09 25.57 8.55
C ALA A 26 11.51 25.04 8.78
N MET A 27 11.97 24.98 10.04
CA MET A 27 13.29 24.44 10.37
C MET A 27 13.44 22.95 10.02
N CYS A 28 12.37 22.15 10.16
CA CYS A 28 12.41 20.73 9.78
C CYS A 28 12.41 20.53 8.26
N GLU A 29 11.71 21.37 7.52
CA GLU A 29 11.69 21.34 6.05
C GLU A 29 13.05 21.72 5.45
N GLU A 30 13.75 22.70 6.03
CA GLU A 30 15.11 23.07 5.63
C GLU A 30 16.12 21.93 5.86
N ASP A 31 16.05 21.24 7.01
CA ASP A 31 16.94 20.10 7.30
C ASP A 31 16.65 18.90 6.38
N LEU A 32 15.37 18.65 6.05
CA LEU A 32 14.98 17.61 5.09
C LEU A 32 15.40 17.95 3.65
N ALA A 33 15.30 19.22 3.25
CA ALA A 33 15.70 19.70 1.92
C ALA A 33 17.23 19.66 1.75
N ALA A 34 17.99 20.02 2.79
CA ALA A 34 19.45 19.96 2.78
C ALA A 34 20.00 18.52 2.65
N ARG A 35 19.18 17.50 2.98
CA ARG A 35 19.54 16.08 2.90
C ARG A 35 19.03 15.37 1.63
N ALA A 36 18.34 16.07 0.74
CA ALA A 36 17.98 15.52 -0.56
C ALA A 36 19.24 15.40 -1.45
N PRO A 37 19.44 14.29 -2.18
CA PRO A 37 20.61 14.14 -3.05
C PRO A 37 20.55 15.17 -4.17
N VAL A 38 21.59 16.02 -4.25
CA VAL A 38 21.71 17.11 -5.23
C VAL A 38 21.74 16.52 -6.64
N ALA A 39 20.65 16.65 -7.38
CA ALA A 39 20.59 16.26 -8.79
C ALA A 39 21.51 17.20 -9.60
N ARG A 40 22.69 16.71 -9.97
CA ARG A 40 23.61 17.43 -10.87
C ARG A 40 23.03 17.50 -12.27
N ALA A 41 22.84 18.72 -12.76
CA ALA A 41 22.57 19.03 -14.16
C ALA A 41 23.71 18.53 -15.08
N ARG A 42 23.36 17.97 -16.24
CA ARG A 42 24.12 18.13 -17.50
C ARG A 42 23.27 17.75 -18.72
N SER A 43 23.43 18.56 -19.75
CA SER A 43 22.61 18.77 -20.94
C SER A 43 22.78 17.72 -22.05
N SER A 44 21.86 17.77 -23.03
CA SER A 44 21.91 17.24 -24.42
C SER A 44 21.90 15.71 -24.59
N SER A 45 21.17 15.07 -25.50
CA SER A 45 20.35 15.50 -26.64
C SER A 45 19.54 14.29 -27.16
N SER A 46 18.30 14.58 -27.58
CA SER A 46 17.52 13.99 -28.70
C SER A 46 17.33 12.48 -28.87
N SER A 47 16.04 12.13 -29.00
CA SER A 47 15.42 11.06 -29.83
C SER A 47 15.78 9.62 -29.44
N SER A 48 14.83 8.76 -29.08
CA SER A 48 13.72 8.37 -29.94
C SER A 48 12.78 7.41 -29.18
N SER A 49 11.52 7.40 -29.63
CA SER A 49 10.39 6.61 -29.15
C SER A 49 10.72 5.20 -28.66
N THR A 50 10.45 4.95 -27.38
CA THR A 50 9.72 3.75 -26.95
C THR A 50 8.76 4.14 -25.84
N ARG A 51 7.46 3.92 -26.06
CA ARG A 51 6.44 4.01 -25.01
C ARG A 51 6.77 2.97 -23.94
N ARG A 52 7.52 3.36 -22.92
CA ARG A 52 7.57 2.61 -21.66
C ARG A 52 6.37 3.08 -20.86
N VAL A 53 5.40 2.18 -20.72
CA VAL A 53 4.39 2.23 -19.66
C VAL A 53 5.16 2.22 -18.34
N SER A 54 5.43 3.42 -17.82
CA SER A 54 5.99 3.60 -16.49
C SER A 54 4.97 3.04 -15.51
N ALA A 55 5.31 1.88 -14.93
CA ALA A 55 4.72 1.37 -13.71
C ALA A 55 4.89 2.45 -12.63
N GLY A 56 3.89 3.31 -12.55
CA GLY A 56 3.87 4.45 -11.66
C GLY A 56 3.78 3.95 -10.22
N GLY A 57 4.91 3.98 -9.52
CA GLY A 57 4.92 4.13 -8.07
C GLY A 57 4.31 5.49 -7.74
N SER A 58 2.98 5.57 -7.69
CA SER A 58 2.31 6.70 -7.06
C SER A 58 2.36 6.45 -5.56
N ALA A 59 3.20 7.24 -4.89
CA ALA A 59 3.03 7.50 -3.47
C ALA A 59 1.56 7.89 -3.24
N SER A 60 0.90 7.19 -2.31
CA SER A 60 -0.48 7.46 -1.89
C SER A 60 -0.67 8.97 -1.72
N ARG A 61 -1.55 9.56 -2.53
CA ARG A 61 -1.93 10.97 -2.39
C ARG A 61 -3.01 11.05 -1.33
N THR A 62 -3.02 12.12 -0.55
CA THR A 62 -4.07 12.40 0.43
C THR A 62 -5.45 12.30 -0.24
N GLY A 63 -6.26 11.33 0.18
CA GLY A 63 -7.58 11.01 -0.41
C GLY A 63 -7.64 9.74 -1.26
N ASP A 64 -6.52 9.07 -1.52
CA ASP A 64 -6.51 7.76 -2.17
C ASP A 64 -6.92 6.66 -1.18
N VAL A 65 -7.76 5.72 -1.63
CA VAL A 65 -8.17 4.52 -0.88
C VAL A 65 -7.70 3.27 -1.61
N VAL A 66 -7.44 2.17 -0.91
CA VAL A 66 -7.09 0.90 -1.54
C VAL A 66 -8.36 0.26 -2.10
N GLY A 67 -8.53 0.27 -3.42
CA GLY A 67 -9.65 -0.39 -4.10
C GLY A 67 -9.40 -1.89 -4.37
N GLY A 68 -8.16 -2.35 -4.22
CA GLY A 68 -7.81 -3.74 -4.44
C GLY A 68 -6.52 -4.15 -3.73
N TYR A 69 -6.59 -5.28 -3.03
CA TYR A 69 -5.46 -5.92 -2.37
C TYR A 69 -5.01 -7.13 -3.20
N HIS A 70 -3.73 -7.13 -3.58
CA HIS A 70 -3.09 -8.24 -4.26
C HIS A 70 -2.00 -8.81 -3.36
N PHE A 71 -2.11 -10.10 -3.03
CA PHE A 71 -1.15 -10.77 -2.17
C PHE A 71 -0.59 -12.02 -2.83
N VAL A 72 0.71 -12.25 -2.64
CA VAL A 72 1.33 -13.53 -2.95
C VAL A 72 1.11 -14.45 -1.76
N CYS A 73 0.47 -15.58 -1.99
CA CYS A 73 0.12 -16.58 -0.99
C CYS A 73 0.31 -17.96 -1.63
N GLU A 74 1.34 -18.69 -1.21
CA GLU A 74 1.61 -20.02 -1.74
C GLU A 74 0.63 -21.03 -1.16
N LYS A 75 -0.04 -21.82 -2.02
CA LYS A 75 -0.82 -23.01 -1.64
C LYS A 75 -1.90 -22.77 -0.58
N ASP A 76 -2.67 -21.69 -0.68
CA ASP A 76 -3.75 -21.35 0.27
C ASP A 76 -3.26 -21.28 1.74
N HIS A 77 -1.99 -20.94 1.99
CA HIS A 77 -1.44 -20.91 3.35
C HIS A 77 -2.21 -19.91 4.24
N GLY A 78 -2.85 -20.42 5.29
CA GLY A 78 -3.66 -19.63 6.22
C GLY A 78 -5.05 -19.25 5.69
N VAL A 79 -5.42 -19.68 4.47
CA VAL A 79 -6.75 -19.47 3.92
C VAL A 79 -7.73 -20.45 4.58
N ILE A 80 -8.86 -19.93 5.04
CA ILE A 80 -9.92 -20.75 5.65
C ILE A 80 -11.18 -20.61 4.79
N ASP A 81 -11.55 -21.68 4.09
CA ASP A 81 -12.80 -21.72 3.34
C ASP A 81 -13.98 -21.99 4.30
N LEU A 82 -15.06 -21.21 4.15
CA LEU A 82 -16.25 -21.33 4.99
C LEU A 82 -17.34 -22.21 4.36
N GLY A 83 -17.17 -22.62 3.10
CA GLY A 83 -18.10 -23.50 2.38
C GLY A 83 -19.38 -22.84 1.86
N ASP A 84 -19.62 -21.57 2.22
CA ASP A 84 -20.78 -20.77 1.78
C ASP A 84 -20.43 -19.78 0.65
N GLY A 85 -19.32 -20.04 -0.04
CA GLY A 85 -18.77 -19.12 -1.05
C GLY A 85 -17.91 -18.00 -0.45
N ARG A 86 -17.67 -17.99 0.86
CA ARG A 86 -16.76 -17.06 1.52
C ARG A 86 -15.51 -17.73 2.05
N PHE A 87 -14.45 -16.95 2.24
CA PHE A 87 -13.20 -17.43 2.83
C PHE A 87 -12.48 -16.33 3.61
N TRP A 88 -11.62 -16.73 4.54
CA TRP A 88 -10.63 -15.87 5.18
C TRP A 88 -9.31 -15.92 4.42
N SER A 89 -8.71 -14.76 4.14
CA SER A 89 -7.53 -14.62 3.26
C SER A 89 -6.19 -15.03 3.86
N GLY A 90 -6.14 -15.52 5.10
CA GLY A 90 -4.93 -15.54 5.93
C GLY A 90 -4.57 -14.15 6.47
N THR A 91 -3.47 -14.09 7.24
CA THR A 91 -3.03 -12.88 7.97
C THR A 91 -2.11 -12.00 7.14
N TRP A 92 -2.42 -10.71 7.08
CA TRP A 92 -1.66 -9.71 6.32
C TRP A 92 -1.39 -8.47 7.18
N THR A 93 -0.14 -8.00 7.21
CA THR A 93 0.19 -6.69 7.80
C THR A 93 -0.30 -5.58 6.87
N VAL A 94 -1.36 -4.89 7.26
CA VAL A 94 -1.97 -3.76 6.56
C VAL A 94 -2.39 -2.70 7.59
N SER A 95 -2.48 -1.44 7.18
CA SER A 95 -2.95 -0.37 8.06
C SER A 95 -4.45 -0.51 8.30
N ASP A 96 -4.89 -0.57 9.57
CA ASP A 96 -6.31 -0.58 9.96
C ASP A 96 -7.09 0.56 9.28
N ALA A 97 -6.49 1.76 9.25
CA ALA A 97 -7.11 2.94 8.65
C ALA A 97 -7.33 2.83 7.13
N ASP A 98 -6.52 2.04 6.44
CA ASP A 98 -6.73 1.77 5.02
C ASP A 98 -7.82 0.71 4.83
N VAL A 99 -7.83 -0.33 5.67
CA VAL A 99 -8.81 -1.42 5.61
C VAL A 99 -10.24 -0.90 5.79
N ASP A 100 -10.47 -0.04 6.79
CA ASP A 100 -11.80 0.53 7.04
C ASP A 100 -12.34 1.29 5.82
N LYS A 101 -11.53 2.21 5.27
CA LYS A 101 -11.90 2.98 4.08
C LYS A 101 -12.12 2.10 2.87
N SER A 102 -11.30 1.05 2.73
CA SER A 102 -11.41 0.09 1.64
C SER A 102 -12.67 -0.75 1.71
N LEU A 103 -13.14 -1.08 2.91
CA LEU A 103 -14.40 -1.78 3.11
C LEU A 103 -15.57 -0.94 2.58
N ASP A 104 -15.61 0.32 2.97
CA ASP A 104 -16.64 1.28 2.54
C ASP A 104 -16.59 1.52 1.02
N ALA A 105 -15.39 1.54 0.45
CA ALA A 105 -15.18 1.67 -0.99
C ALA A 105 -15.53 0.41 -1.81
N GLY A 106 -15.88 -0.70 -1.15
CA GLY A 106 -16.18 -1.97 -1.82
C GLY A 106 -14.94 -2.62 -2.44
N ALA A 107 -13.79 -2.53 -1.77
CA ALA A 107 -12.54 -3.11 -2.22
C ALA A 107 -12.62 -4.63 -2.43
N TYR A 108 -11.70 -5.15 -3.24
CA TYR A 108 -11.56 -6.58 -3.50
C TYR A 108 -10.19 -7.10 -3.04
N LEU A 109 -10.11 -8.41 -2.87
CA LEU A 109 -8.87 -9.13 -2.59
C LEU A 109 -8.59 -10.15 -3.68
N ALA A 110 -7.31 -10.35 -4.00
CA ALA A 110 -6.82 -11.32 -4.96
C ALA A 110 -5.53 -11.99 -4.42
N LEU A 111 -5.57 -13.31 -4.28
CA LEU A 111 -4.44 -14.16 -3.89
C LEU A 111 -3.80 -14.79 -5.12
N HIS A 112 -2.47 -14.74 -5.17
CA HIS A 112 -1.65 -15.19 -6.28
C HIS A 112 -0.58 -16.16 -5.78
N GLU A 113 -0.27 -17.20 -6.56
CA GLU A 113 0.92 -18.04 -6.30
C GLU A 113 2.20 -17.24 -6.58
N THR A 114 2.18 -16.42 -7.63
CA THR A 114 3.28 -15.52 -8.00
C THR A 114 2.72 -14.26 -8.67
N ARG A 115 3.50 -13.17 -8.68
CA ARG A 115 3.09 -11.89 -9.30
C ARG A 115 2.88 -11.97 -10.82
N SER A 116 3.47 -12.95 -11.50
CA SER A 116 3.34 -13.13 -12.95
C SER A 116 2.10 -13.93 -13.33
N GLN A 117 1.43 -14.56 -12.37
CA GLN A 117 0.25 -15.39 -12.58
C GLN A 117 -1.03 -14.65 -12.19
N PRO A 118 -2.17 -14.96 -12.83
CA PRO A 118 -3.47 -14.49 -12.38
C PRO A 118 -3.79 -15.03 -10.98
N SER A 119 -4.72 -14.38 -10.30
CA SER A 119 -5.16 -14.81 -8.97
C SER A 119 -5.84 -16.18 -9.06
N TYR A 120 -5.53 -17.07 -8.13
CA TYR A 120 -6.20 -18.36 -8.00
C TYR A 120 -7.43 -18.27 -7.09
N ARG A 121 -7.46 -17.28 -6.18
CA ARG A 121 -8.58 -17.01 -5.28
C ARG A 121 -8.79 -15.51 -5.16
N GLN A 122 -10.02 -15.05 -5.31
CA GLN A 122 -10.34 -13.63 -5.33
C GLN A 122 -11.79 -13.37 -4.95
N GLY A 123 -12.10 -12.14 -4.57
CA GLY A 123 -13.46 -11.77 -4.26
C GLY A 123 -13.60 -10.37 -3.67
N LYS A 124 -14.84 -10.00 -3.33
CA LYS A 124 -15.13 -8.73 -2.66
C LYS A 124 -14.84 -8.87 -1.17
N ILE A 125 -14.18 -7.87 -0.58
CA ILE A 125 -13.99 -7.84 0.87
C ILE A 125 -15.32 -7.43 1.50
N VAL A 126 -15.80 -8.24 2.43
CA VAL A 126 -17.08 -8.04 3.15
C VAL A 126 -16.89 -7.86 4.65
N GLY A 127 -15.68 -8.06 5.15
CA GLY A 127 -15.31 -7.80 6.53
C GLY A 127 -13.82 -8.04 6.75
N TYR A 128 -13.35 -7.74 7.96
CA TYR A 128 -12.01 -8.09 8.40
C TYR A 128 -12.01 -8.36 9.90
N ARG A 129 -10.94 -8.98 10.39
CA ARG A 129 -10.66 -9.10 11.83
C ARG A 129 -9.17 -9.00 12.07
N LYS A 130 -8.79 -8.63 13.29
CA LYS A 130 -7.40 -8.72 13.73
C LYS A 130 -7.03 -10.18 13.97
N ALA A 131 -5.83 -10.55 13.55
CA ALA A 131 -5.29 -11.87 13.81
C ALA A 131 -4.98 -12.02 15.30
N PRO A 132 -5.24 -13.18 15.90
CA PRO A 132 -4.96 -13.41 17.31
C PRO A 132 -3.45 -13.38 17.56
N GLY A 133 -2.99 -12.46 18.42
CA GLY A 133 -1.59 -12.37 18.85
C GLY A 133 -0.68 -11.54 17.93
N ASP A 134 -1.22 -10.89 16.90
CA ASP A 134 -0.50 -9.97 16.03
C ASP A 134 -1.26 -8.65 15.97
N ASP A 135 -0.75 -7.61 16.65
CA ASP A 135 -1.41 -6.31 16.75
C ASP A 135 -1.57 -5.60 15.40
N GLU A 136 -0.79 -6.00 14.39
CA GLU A 136 -0.79 -5.43 13.04
C GLU A 136 -1.31 -6.41 11.96
N GLY A 137 -1.62 -7.65 12.33
CA GLY A 137 -2.11 -8.68 11.43
C GLY A 137 -3.61 -8.58 11.20
N VAL A 138 -4.03 -8.53 9.94
CA VAL A 138 -5.45 -8.51 9.55
C VAL A 138 -5.77 -9.70 8.67
N GLU A 139 -6.90 -10.34 8.94
CA GLU A 139 -7.51 -11.34 8.09
C GLU A 139 -8.75 -10.74 7.42
N PHE A 140 -8.87 -10.85 6.10
CA PHE A 140 -10.02 -10.37 5.35
C PHE A 140 -11.04 -11.48 5.15
N LEU A 141 -12.31 -11.18 5.40
CA LEU A 141 -13.43 -12.00 4.98
C LEU A 141 -13.81 -11.61 3.55
N VAL A 142 -13.78 -12.59 2.66
CA VAL A 142 -13.94 -12.35 1.22
C VAL A 142 -15.07 -13.21 0.67
N GLU A 143 -15.97 -12.58 -0.06
CA GLU A 143 -17.00 -13.24 -0.87
C GLU A 143 -16.41 -13.59 -2.24
N SER A 144 -16.26 -14.90 -2.49
CA SER A 144 -15.54 -15.43 -3.65
C SER A 144 -16.17 -15.03 -4.98
N GLN A 145 -15.31 -14.69 -5.95
CA GLN A 145 -15.72 -14.36 -7.31
C GLN A 145 -14.97 -15.24 -8.32
N PRO A 146 -15.65 -15.73 -9.38
CA PRO A 146 -15.05 -16.69 -10.32
C PRO A 146 -14.04 -16.07 -11.27
N LYS A 147 -14.04 -14.75 -11.44
CA LYS A 147 -13.19 -14.07 -12.41
C LYS A 147 -11.79 -13.82 -11.83
N ALA A 148 -10.83 -14.62 -12.26
CA ALA A 148 -9.42 -14.42 -11.96
C ALA A 148 -8.97 -13.00 -12.36
N ARG A 149 -8.09 -12.41 -11.56
CA ARG A 149 -7.58 -11.05 -11.74
C ARG A 149 -6.08 -11.11 -11.99
N ALA A 150 -5.60 -10.35 -12.98
CA ALA A 150 -4.16 -10.14 -13.14
C ALA A 150 -3.60 -9.40 -11.91
N TRP A 151 -2.32 -9.59 -11.61
CA TRP A 151 -1.64 -8.81 -10.57
C TRP A 151 -1.71 -7.32 -10.91
N VAL A 152 -2.15 -6.50 -9.96
CA VAL A 152 -2.19 -5.04 -10.08
C VAL A 152 -1.68 -4.41 -8.79
N GLY A 153 -1.10 -3.22 -8.91
CA GLY A 153 -0.73 -2.39 -7.77
C GLY A 153 0.78 -2.26 -7.60
N ALA A 154 1.16 -1.17 -6.94
CA ALA A 154 2.53 -0.90 -6.53
C ALA A 154 2.75 -1.45 -5.11
N GLY A 155 3.97 -1.94 -4.85
CA GLY A 155 4.35 -2.56 -3.59
C GLY A 155 5.65 -3.36 -3.75
N SER A 156 6.33 -3.63 -2.63
CA SER A 156 7.53 -4.46 -2.58
C SER A 156 7.22 -5.84 -1.99
N GLY A 157 7.92 -6.86 -2.48
CA GLY A 157 7.74 -8.25 -2.04
C GLY A 157 6.39 -8.81 -2.44
N ASP A 158 5.64 -9.31 -1.46
CA ASP A 158 4.47 -10.17 -1.61
C ASP A 158 3.14 -9.42 -1.60
N LYS A 159 3.17 -8.07 -1.59
CA LYS A 159 1.97 -7.23 -1.50
C LYS A 159 1.92 -6.21 -2.63
N GLY A 160 0.72 -5.99 -3.16
CA GLY A 160 0.41 -4.97 -4.16
C GLY A 160 -0.91 -4.29 -3.84
N TYR A 161 -0.92 -2.97 -3.84
CA TYR A 161 -2.13 -2.18 -3.58
C TYR A 161 -2.55 -1.43 -4.84
N LYS A 162 -3.82 -1.60 -5.22
CA LYS A 162 -4.47 -0.81 -6.25
C LYS A 162 -5.17 0.37 -5.60
N TRP A 163 -4.51 1.53 -5.64
CA TRP A 163 -5.07 2.79 -5.17
C TRP A 163 -6.13 3.31 -6.15
N VAL A 164 -7.25 3.80 -5.61
CA VAL A 164 -8.29 4.50 -6.34
C VAL A 164 -8.54 5.84 -5.67
N ARG A 165 -8.79 6.88 -6.47
CA ARG A 165 -9.24 8.17 -5.96
C ARG A 165 -10.72 8.05 -5.59
N GLN A 166 -11.06 8.45 -4.37
CA GLN A 166 -12.43 8.80 -4.01
C GLN A 166 -12.74 10.25 -4.39
#